data_AF-A0A859NYN6-F1
#
_entry.id   AF-A0A859NYN6-F1
#
_cell.length_a   1.000
_cell.length_b   1.000
_cell.length_c   1.000
_cell.angle_alpha   90.00
_cell.angle_beta   90.00
_cell.angle_gamma   90.00
#
_symmetry.space_group_name_H-M   'P 1'
#
loop_
_entity.id
_entity.type
_entity.pdbx_description
1 polymer ?
#
loop_
_entity_poly.entity_id
_entity_poly.type
_entity_poly.pdbx_seq_one_letter_code
_entity_poly.pdbx_strand_id
1 'polypeptide(L)'
;YLHLHKHIQVAHSTCQGTLYPELCVSTLSSFPDLASKSLPQIISATVNHTVIEVKSSSANCNGIRKNIKNLDSLQKRALDDCLELFQDTIAELKTTISDLSSKKSTSKHYDDLRTLFSAAMTNQYTCLDGFA
;
A
#
# COMPACT_ATOMS: atom_id res chain seq x y z
N TYR A 1 7.73 -29.50 -2.84
CA TYR A 1 9.07 -28.94 -3.14
C TYR A 1 9.08 -28.06 -4.39
N LEU A 2 8.65 -28.54 -5.57
CA LEU A 2 8.58 -27.72 -6.80
C LEU A 2 7.68 -26.48 -6.69
N HIS A 3 6.51 -26.60 -6.06
CA HIS A 3 5.58 -25.47 -5.91
C HIS A 3 6.18 -24.31 -5.09
N LEU A 4 6.96 -24.63 -4.05
CA LEU A 4 7.65 -23.64 -3.20
C LEU A 4 8.77 -22.92 -3.96
N HIS A 5 9.54 -23.66 -4.78
CA HIS A 5 10.59 -23.06 -5.62
C HIS A 5 10.01 -22.08 -6.65
N LYS A 6 8.93 -22.48 -7.33
CA LYS A 6 8.24 -21.61 -8.30
C LYS A 6 7.66 -20.36 -7.64
N HIS A 7 7.13 -20.50 -6.42
CA HIS A 7 6.59 -19.39 -5.63
C HIS A 7 7.66 -18.32 -5.36
N ILE A 8 8.81 -18.73 -4.83
CA ILE A 8 9.92 -17.82 -4.52
C ILE A 8 10.48 -17.18 -5.79
N GLN A 9 10.63 -17.95 -6.87
CA GLN A 9 11.09 -17.42 -8.16
C GLN A 9 10.16 -16.32 -8.71
N VAL A 10 8.84 -16.52 -8.66
CA VAL A 10 7.86 -15.50 -9.10
C VAL A 10 7.99 -14.23 -8.27
N ALA A 11 8.14 -14.34 -6.95
CA ALA A 11 8.36 -13.18 -6.08
C ALA A 11 9.62 -12.41 -6.49
N HIS A 12 10.77 -13.07 -6.61
CA HIS A 12 12.02 -12.41 -7.03
C HIS A 12 11.90 -11.73 -8.40
N SER A 13 11.35 -12.43 -9.39
CA SER A 13 11.20 -11.86 -10.75
C SER A 13 10.27 -10.66 -10.80
N THR A 14 9.20 -10.66 -10.00
CA THR A 14 8.22 -9.56 -9.93
C THR A 14 8.78 -8.34 -9.20
N CYS A 15 9.64 -8.56 -8.20
CA CYS A 15 10.22 -7.51 -7.37
C CYS A 15 11.49 -6.88 -7.96
N GLN A 16 11.98 -7.39 -9.10
CA GLN A 16 13.15 -6.86 -9.77
C GLN A 16 12.93 -5.39 -10.19
N GLY A 17 13.82 -4.50 -9.76
CA GLY A 17 13.75 -3.07 -10.08
C GLY A 17 12.80 -2.25 -9.19
N THR A 18 12.19 -2.86 -8.17
CA THR A 18 11.45 -2.12 -7.14
C THR A 18 12.42 -1.36 -6.23
N LEU A 19 11.93 -0.28 -5.60
CA LEU A 19 12.73 0.53 -4.67
C LEU A 19 13.15 -0.26 -3.42
N TYR A 20 12.33 -1.22 -2.98
CA TYR A 20 12.57 -2.06 -1.81
C TYR A 20 12.42 -3.55 -2.17
N PRO A 21 13.42 -4.17 -2.83
CA PRO A 21 13.31 -5.53 -3.36
C PRO A 21 13.04 -6.58 -2.28
N GLU A 22 13.74 -6.51 -1.15
CA GLU A 22 13.58 -7.49 -0.06
C GLU A 22 12.19 -7.41 0.58
N LEU A 23 11.70 -6.19 0.84
CA LEU A 23 10.34 -5.99 1.33
C LEU A 23 9.33 -6.57 0.33
N CYS A 24 9.45 -6.23 -0.95
CA CYS A 24 8.58 -6.76 -1.99
C CYS A 24 8.58 -8.29 -2.02
N VAL A 25 9.75 -8.94 -1.99
CA VAL A 25 9.85 -10.41 -2.02
C VAL A 25 9.19 -11.02 -0.79
N SER A 26 9.45 -10.47 0.39
CA SER A 26 8.85 -10.95 1.64
C SER A 26 7.32 -10.81 1.63
N THR A 27 6.80 -9.68 1.16
CA THR A 27 5.37 -9.43 1.02
C THR A 27 4.72 -10.39 0.03
N LEU A 28 5.25 -10.50 -1.19
CA LEU A 28 4.68 -11.39 -2.21
C LEU A 28 4.73 -12.86 -1.80
N SER A 29 5.82 -13.29 -1.15
CA SER A 29 5.98 -14.66 -0.67
C SER A 29 4.99 -15.05 0.43
N SER A 30 4.33 -14.06 1.06
CA SER A 30 3.26 -14.32 2.03
C SER A 30 1.91 -14.67 1.37
N PHE A 31 1.76 -14.43 0.06
CA PHE A 31 0.49 -14.60 -0.62
C PHE A 31 0.23 -16.05 -1.02
N PRO A 32 -0.92 -16.64 -0.65
CA PRO A 32 -1.23 -18.00 -1.06
C PRO A 32 -1.33 -18.09 -2.58
N ASP A 33 -0.80 -19.19 -3.13
CA ASP A 33 -0.82 -19.51 -4.56
C ASP A 33 -0.23 -18.44 -5.48
N LEU A 34 0.77 -17.67 -5.01
CA LEU A 34 1.43 -16.62 -5.79
C LEU A 34 1.83 -17.08 -7.20
N ALA A 35 2.40 -18.29 -7.30
CA ALA A 35 2.87 -18.88 -8.55
C ALA A 35 1.77 -19.14 -9.61
N SER A 36 0.50 -19.06 -9.20
CA SER A 36 -0.69 -19.25 -10.03
C SER A 36 -1.46 -17.96 -10.29
N LYS A 37 -1.05 -16.82 -9.69
CA LYS A 37 -1.70 -15.52 -9.89
C LYS A 37 -1.26 -14.86 -11.19
N SER A 38 -2.19 -14.24 -11.89
CA SER A 38 -1.91 -13.29 -12.97
C SER A 38 -1.38 -11.97 -12.42
N LEU A 39 -0.72 -11.16 -13.24
CA LEU A 39 -0.22 -9.84 -12.81
C LEU A 39 -1.31 -8.95 -12.18
N PRO A 40 -2.53 -8.81 -12.74
CA PRO A 40 -3.62 -8.09 -12.07
C PRO A 40 -3.98 -8.68 -10.70
N GLN A 41 -3.95 -10.00 -10.54
CA GLN A 41 -4.21 -10.63 -9.24
C GLN A 41 -3.09 -10.37 -8.23
N ILE A 42 -1.83 -10.33 -8.67
CA ILE A 42 -0.69 -9.96 -7.83
C ILE A 42 -0.80 -8.51 -7.39
N ILE A 43 -1.10 -7.58 -8.31
CA ILE A 43 -1.31 -6.16 -8.00
C ILE A 43 -2.46 -6.01 -7.00
N SER A 44 -3.64 -6.59 -7.27
CA SER A 44 -4.77 -6.51 -6.35
C SER A 44 -4.48 -7.10 -4.97
N ALA A 45 -3.74 -8.21 -4.89
CA ALA A 45 -3.32 -8.79 -3.60
C ALA A 45 -2.37 -7.84 -2.85
N THR A 46 -1.41 -7.24 -3.57
CA THR A 46 -0.45 -6.27 -3.01
C THR A 46 -1.18 -5.03 -2.50
N VAL A 47 -2.10 -4.46 -3.28
CA VAL A 47 -2.89 -3.28 -2.89
C VAL A 47 -3.77 -3.57 -1.68
N ASN A 48 -4.41 -4.75 -1.63
CA ASN A 48 -5.17 -5.16 -0.44
C ASN A 48 -4.30 -5.27 0.81
N HIS A 49 -3.08 -5.83 0.67
CA HIS A 49 -2.12 -5.89 1.77
C HIS A 49 -1.72 -4.47 2.23
N THR A 50 -1.41 -3.57 1.30
CA THR A 50 -1.12 -2.16 1.62
C THR A 50 -2.28 -1.48 2.35
N VAL A 51 -3.54 -1.71 1.96
CA VAL A 51 -4.71 -1.18 2.66
C VAL A 51 -4.79 -1.66 4.11
N ILE A 52 -4.38 -2.90 4.40
CA ILE A 52 -4.31 -3.43 5.77
C ILE A 52 -3.25 -2.67 6.57
N GLU A 53 -2.07 -2.46 6.00
CA GLU A 53 -0.97 -1.73 6.65
C GLU A 53 -1.32 -0.25 6.90
N VAL A 54 -1.99 0.41 5.96
CA VAL A 54 -2.46 1.80 6.14
C VAL A 54 -3.51 1.89 7.25
N LYS A 55 -4.44 0.92 7.33
CA LYS A 55 -5.40 0.84 8.43
C LYS A 55 -4.74 0.61 9.79
N SER A 56 -3.73 -0.25 9.84
CA SER A 56 -2.91 -0.48 11.04
C SER A 56 -2.23 0.82 11.48
N SER A 57 -1.61 1.54 10.53
CA SER A 57 -0.97 2.83 10.78
C SER A 57 -1.96 3.89 11.28
N SER A 58 -3.14 3.98 10.66
CA SER A 58 -4.23 4.86 11.11
C SER A 58 -4.69 4.53 12.54
N ALA A 59 -4.83 3.25 12.88
CA ALA A 59 -5.18 2.82 14.23
C ALA A 59 -4.09 3.21 15.24
N ASN A 60 -2.82 3.06 14.88
CA ASN A 60 -1.69 3.47 15.72
C ASN A 60 -1.67 4.99 15.93
N CYS A 61 -1.80 5.81 14.88
CA CYS A 61 -1.87 7.27 14.99
C CYS A 61 -3.06 7.71 15.88
N ASN A 62 -4.23 7.10 15.71
CA ASN A 62 -5.38 7.37 16.57
C ASN A 62 -5.11 6.98 18.04
N GLY A 63 -4.40 5.87 18.26
CA GLY A 63 -3.96 5.44 19.58
C GLY A 63 -3.00 6.44 20.23
N ILE A 64 -1.99 6.91 19.49
CA ILE A 64 -1.05 7.96 19.93
C ILE A 64 -1.82 9.23 20.30
N ARG A 65 -2.69 9.68 19.39
CA ARG A 65 -3.50 10.90 19.53
C ARG A 65 -4.40 10.92 20.76
N LYS A 66 -4.89 9.74 21.18
CA LYS A 66 -5.79 9.57 22.34
C LYS A 66 -5.06 9.31 23.65
N ASN A 67 -3.97 8.53 23.60
CA ASN A 67 -3.36 7.97 24.81
C ASN A 67 -2.15 8.77 25.31
N ILE A 68 -1.46 9.53 24.44
CA ILE A 68 -0.32 10.35 24.86
C ILE A 68 -0.82 11.71 25.36
N LYS A 69 -0.63 11.97 26.66
CA LYS A 69 -1.17 13.17 27.32
C LYS A 69 -0.43 14.47 26.98
N ASN A 70 0.87 14.38 26.71
CA ASN A 70 1.76 15.54 26.60
C ASN A 70 2.12 15.88 25.14
N LEU A 71 1.21 15.63 24.20
CA LEU A 71 1.40 16.07 22.82
C LEU A 71 1.18 17.58 22.73
N ASP A 72 2.14 18.28 22.12
CA ASP A 72 1.99 19.70 21.79
C ASP A 72 0.93 19.90 20.68
N SER A 73 0.60 21.16 20.40
CA SER A 73 -0.42 21.50 19.40
C SER A 73 -0.04 21.10 17.98
N LEU A 74 1.25 21.16 17.63
CA LEU A 74 1.74 20.81 16.30
C LEU A 74 1.68 19.29 16.10
N GLN A 75 2.12 18.52 17.09
CA GLN A 75 2.03 17.06 17.10
C GLN A 75 0.58 16.57 16.99
N LYS A 76 -0.37 17.22 17.67
CA LYS A 76 -1.80 16.90 17.56
C LYS A 76 -2.32 17.16 16.16
N ARG A 77 -1.96 18.30 15.55
CA ARG A 77 -2.36 18.64 14.18
C ARG A 77 -1.75 17.65 13.18
N ALA A 78 -0.46 17.36 13.27
CA ALA A 78 0.21 16.40 12.41
C ALA A 78 -0.45 15.00 12.48
N LEU A 79 -0.85 14.55 13.67
CA LEU A 79 -1.62 13.31 13.82
C LEU A 79 -3.01 13.37 13.18
N ASP A 80 -3.72 14.49 13.32
CA ASP A 80 -5.04 14.68 12.73
C ASP A 80 -4.92 14.71 11.18
N ASP A 81 -3.90 15.39 10.63
CA ASP A 81 -3.59 15.42 9.20
C ASP A 81 -3.24 14.02 8.67
N CYS A 82 -2.41 13.26 9.40
CA CYS A 82 -2.13 11.86 9.05
C CYS A 82 -3.40 11.00 8.98
N LEU A 83 -4.35 11.18 9.91
CA LEU A 83 -5.58 10.40 9.93
C LEU A 83 -6.46 10.70 8.71
N GLU A 84 -6.49 11.95 8.23
CA GLU A 84 -7.13 12.34 6.98
C GLU A 84 -6.42 11.73 5.77
N LEU A 85 -5.11 11.92 5.66
CA LEU A 85 -4.29 11.41 4.56
C LEU A 85 -4.33 9.88 4.43
N PHE A 86 -4.44 9.15 5.55
CA PHE A 86 -4.65 7.70 5.52
C PHE A 86 -6.03 7.30 4.99
N GLN A 87 -7.08 8.09 5.25
CA GLN A 87 -8.41 7.83 4.69
C GLN A 87 -8.41 8.03 3.18
N ASP A 88 -7.78 9.10 2.69
CA ASP A 88 -7.62 9.38 1.27
C ASP A 88 -6.81 8.28 0.59
N THR A 89 -5.68 7.89 1.18
CA THR A 89 -4.86 6.77 0.71
C THR A 89 -5.68 5.48 0.57
N ILE A 90 -6.53 5.15 1.56
CA ILE A 90 -7.38 3.96 1.48
C ILE A 90 -8.41 4.09 0.34
N ALA A 91 -8.96 5.27 0.11
CA ALA A 91 -9.90 5.50 -0.99
C ALA A 91 -9.21 5.33 -2.35
N GLU A 92 -8.03 5.92 -2.56
CA GLU A 92 -7.22 5.82 -3.78
C GLU A 92 -6.84 4.36 -4.09
N LEU A 93 -6.40 3.61 -3.07
CA LEU A 93 -6.04 2.19 -3.21
C LEU A 93 -7.28 1.32 -3.53
N LYS A 94 -8.46 1.65 -3.00
CA LYS A 94 -9.71 0.95 -3.36
C LYS A 94 -10.14 1.26 -4.79
N THR A 95 -9.99 2.49 -5.25
CA THR A 95 -10.24 2.88 -6.64
C THR A 95 -9.33 2.10 -7.58
N THR A 96 -8.05 1.96 -7.24
CA THR A 96 -7.08 1.14 -7.99
C THR A 96 -7.59 -0.30 -8.18
N ILE A 97 -8.10 -0.95 -7.11
CA ILE A 97 -8.65 -2.32 -7.19
C ILE A 97 -9.88 -2.38 -8.11
N SER A 98 -10.78 -1.39 -8.00
CA SER A 98 -11.96 -1.29 -8.85
C SER A 98 -11.57 -1.19 -10.33
N ASP A 99 -10.62 -0.32 -10.66
CA ASP A 99 -10.16 -0.08 -12.02
C ASP A 99 -9.46 -1.31 -12.61
N LEU A 100 -8.66 -2.03 -11.81
CA LEU A 100 -8.05 -3.31 -12.20
C LEU A 100 -9.08 -4.38 -12.57
N SER A 101 -10.24 -4.38 -11.91
CA SER A 101 -11.29 -5.39 -12.13
C SER A 101 -12.15 -5.10 -13.37
N SER A 102 -12.05 -3.90 -13.93
CA SER A 102 -12.85 -3.49 -15.06
C SER A 102 -12.40 -4.20 -16.35
N LYS A 103 -13.36 -4.72 -17.14
CA LYS A 103 -13.09 -5.44 -18.41
C LYS A 103 -12.52 -4.54 -19.53
N LYS A 104 -12.17 -3.29 -19.23
CA LYS A 104 -11.71 -2.27 -20.18
C LYS A 104 -10.25 -1.90 -19.93
N SER A 105 -9.38 -2.87 -19.64
CA SER A 105 -7.95 -2.62 -19.45
C SER A 105 -7.33 -2.03 -20.73
N THR A 106 -7.26 -0.69 -20.79
CA THR A 106 -6.58 0.10 -21.81
C THR A 106 -5.33 0.73 -21.19
N SER A 107 -4.40 1.22 -22.01
CA SER A 107 -3.21 1.95 -21.55
C SER A 107 -3.55 3.08 -20.56
N LYS A 108 -4.65 3.80 -20.81
CA LYS A 108 -5.15 4.86 -19.93
C LYS A 108 -5.42 4.39 -18.49
N HIS A 109 -5.92 3.16 -18.31
CA HIS A 109 -6.17 2.63 -16.97
C HIS A 109 -4.87 2.46 -16.19
N TYR A 110 -3.78 2.04 -16.83
CA TYR A 110 -2.48 1.91 -16.15
C TYR A 110 -1.91 3.26 -15.70
N ASP A 111 -2.12 4.34 -16.47
CA ASP A 111 -1.72 5.69 -16.06
C ASP A 111 -2.55 6.18 -14.85
N ASP A 112 -3.84 5.84 -14.81
CA ASP A 112 -4.72 6.14 -13.67
C ASP A 112 -4.23 5.38 -12.41
N LEU A 113 -3.87 4.09 -12.53
CA LEU A 113 -3.30 3.34 -11.40
C LEU A 113 -1.99 3.96 -10.89
N ARG A 114 -1.11 4.36 -11.81
CA ARG A 114 0.16 4.99 -11.45
C ARG A 114 -0.05 6.33 -10.73
N THR A 115 -1.07 7.08 -11.15
CA THR A 115 -1.47 8.34 -10.49
C THR A 115 -1.95 8.08 -9.07
N LEU A 116 -2.86 7.11 -8.88
CA LEU A 116 -3.37 6.73 -7.57
C LEU A 116 -2.27 6.22 -6.62
N PHE A 117 -1.31 5.43 -7.13
CA PHE A 117 -0.16 5.01 -6.31
C PHE A 117 0.76 6.18 -5.95
N SER A 118 0.95 7.13 -6.86
CA SER A 118 1.76 8.32 -6.60
C SER A 118 1.11 9.21 -5.53
N ALA A 119 -0.22 9.34 -5.57
CA ALA A 119 -1.00 10.05 -4.56
C ALA A 119 -0.89 9.36 -3.19
N ALA A 120 -1.08 8.04 -3.12
CA ALA A 120 -0.93 7.26 -1.88
C ALA A 120 0.45 7.42 -1.22
N MET A 121 1.52 7.38 -2.03
CA MET A 121 2.88 7.62 -1.52
C MET A 121 3.06 9.08 -1.05
N THR A 122 2.54 10.04 -1.81
CA THR A 122 2.60 11.47 -1.43
C THR A 122 1.88 11.72 -0.11
N ASN A 123 0.69 11.16 0.08
CA ASN A 123 -0.07 11.25 1.32
C ASN A 123 0.72 10.69 2.52
N GLN A 124 1.42 9.57 2.34
CA GLN A 124 2.33 9.04 3.37
C GLN A 124 3.48 10.01 3.67
N TYR A 125 4.15 10.55 2.65
CA TYR A 125 5.25 11.50 2.85
C TYR A 125 4.79 12.77 3.55
N THR A 126 3.67 13.37 3.13
CA THR A 126 3.08 14.56 3.75
C THR A 126 2.74 14.34 5.21
N CYS A 127 2.17 13.17 5.56
CA CYS A 127 1.90 12.81 6.96
C CYS A 127 3.19 12.80 7.80
N LEU A 128 4.28 12.21 7.28
CA LEU A 128 5.55 12.16 8.00
C LEU A 128 6.23 13.54 8.10
N ASP A 129 6.15 14.34 7.04
CA ASP A 129 6.69 15.70 6.99
C ASP A 129 6.01 16.64 7.99
N GLY A 130 4.74 16.40 8.32
CA GLY A 130 4.02 17.15 9.35
C GLY A 130 4.63 17.07 10.76
N PHE A 131 5.56 16.15 11.02
CA PHE A 131 6.28 16.02 12.29
C PHE A 131 7.70 16.59 12.27
N ALA A 132 8.18 17.12 11.14
CA ALA A 132 9.53 17.66 10.98
C ALA A 132 9.72 19.04 11.61
#